data_AF-A0A969BTP7-F1
#
_entry.id   AF-A0A969BTP7-F1
#
_cell.length_a   1.000
_cell.length_b   1.000
_cell.length_c   1.000
_cell.angle_alpha   90.00
_cell.angle_beta   90.00
_cell.angle_gamma   90.00
#
_symmetry.space_group_name_H-M   'P 1'
#
loop_
_entity.id
_entity.type
_entity.pdbx_description
1 polymer ?
#
loop_
_entity_poly.entity_id
_entity_poly.type
_entity_poly.pdbx_seq_one_letter_code
_entity_poly.pdbx_strand_id
1 'polypeptide(L)'
;MASSADGTKLVAADLGGQLYTDNASGAAGYALPRASGTSGSQATLVFNGNDWVEVSNNTFNAPVTFNASVTATGHMGIGTVPDASFRLDVNGLIRTTGAVNTSSDRRFKQDIQPISGALEKVSRLQGVSYDWNRTAFPDKNFADQRQIGFIARDVKEVLPELVTQDDQGYLSVAYSSTVPVLVEAVKELKGENAEIKNENAELKSRLQRLEKMVEAQNPRLSASE
;
A
#
# COMPACT_ATOMS: atom_id res chain seq x y z
N MET A 1 52.53 1.95 1.28
CA MET A 1 51.46 2.94 1.56
C MET A 1 51.96 4.29 1.07
N ALA A 2 51.18 5.00 0.26
CA ALA A 2 51.47 6.36 -0.19
C ALA A 2 50.41 7.30 0.43
N SER A 3 50.85 8.40 1.01
CA SER A 3 49.98 9.46 1.55
C SER A 3 50.15 10.74 0.75
N SER A 4 49.22 11.68 0.90
CA SER A 4 49.35 13.04 0.35
C SER A 4 50.58 13.74 0.92
N ALA A 5 51.06 14.76 0.22
CA ALA A 5 52.24 15.53 0.64
C ALA A 5 52.08 16.19 2.02
N ASP A 6 50.83 16.45 2.44
CA ASP A 6 50.48 16.99 3.76
C ASP A 6 50.20 15.90 4.82
N GLY A 7 50.30 14.61 4.46
CA GLY A 7 50.05 13.47 5.34
C GLY A 7 48.59 13.29 5.75
N THR A 8 47.67 14.10 5.24
CA THR A 8 46.26 14.10 5.66
C THR A 8 45.40 13.06 4.95
N LYS A 9 45.87 12.48 3.84
CA LYS A 9 45.13 11.51 3.02
C LYS A 9 45.96 10.26 2.74
N LEU A 10 45.30 9.10 2.78
CA LEU A 10 45.85 7.85 2.26
C LEU A 10 45.55 7.76 0.75
N VAL A 11 46.59 7.83 -0.08
CA VAL A 11 46.49 7.87 -1.54
C VAL A 11 46.49 6.46 -2.13
N ALA A 12 47.28 5.55 -1.55
CA ALA A 12 47.29 4.14 -1.94
C ALA A 12 47.85 3.22 -0.82
N ALA A 13 47.19 2.11 -0.49
CA ALA A 13 47.78 1.01 0.30
C ALA A 13 47.73 -0.30 -0.49
N ASP A 14 48.78 -1.13 -0.40
CA ASP A 14 48.78 -2.51 -0.90
C ASP A 14 48.76 -3.45 0.31
N LEU A 15 47.68 -4.23 0.44
CA LEU A 15 47.57 -5.33 1.41
C LEU A 15 47.25 -6.62 0.65
N GLY A 16 48.22 -7.52 0.59
CA GLY A 16 48.02 -8.85 -0.01
C GLY A 16 47.76 -8.83 -1.52
N GLY A 17 48.29 -7.84 -2.26
CA GLY A 17 48.13 -7.72 -3.71
C GLY A 17 46.90 -6.92 -4.15
N GLN A 18 46.24 -6.21 -3.23
CA GLN A 18 45.07 -5.38 -3.49
C GLN A 18 45.38 -3.91 -3.18
N LEU A 19 45.09 -3.02 -4.13
CA LEU A 19 45.32 -1.57 -4.03
C LEU A 19 44.07 -0.84 -3.48
N TYR A 20 44.25 -0.06 -2.42
CA TYR A 20 43.22 0.72 -1.71
C TYR A 20 43.50 2.23 -1.86
N THR A 21 42.57 3.04 -2.34
CA THR A 21 42.74 4.51 -2.47
C THR A 21 41.56 5.24 -1.85
N ASP A 22 41.78 6.32 -1.10
CA ASP A 22 40.72 7.21 -0.59
C ASP A 22 40.78 8.57 -1.32
N ASN A 23 39.62 9.08 -1.75
CA ASN A 23 39.49 10.37 -2.43
C ASN A 23 38.72 11.41 -1.58
N ALA A 24 38.24 11.04 -0.38
CA ALA A 24 37.51 11.92 0.52
C ALA A 24 38.48 12.77 1.35
N SER A 25 38.41 14.10 1.18
CA SER A 25 39.04 15.04 2.11
C SER A 25 38.15 15.18 3.34
N GLY A 26 38.54 14.56 4.46
CA GLY A 26 38.09 15.00 5.79
C GLY A 26 37.19 14.08 6.60
N ALA A 27 37.07 12.80 6.27
CA ALA A 27 36.45 11.81 7.17
C ALA A 27 37.38 10.60 7.30
N ALA A 28 37.39 9.95 8.46
CA ALA A 28 38.06 8.68 8.66
C ALA A 28 37.42 7.62 7.73
N GLY A 29 37.88 7.56 6.49
CA GLY A 29 37.40 6.66 5.46
C GLY A 29 37.88 5.24 5.72
N TYR A 30 36.94 4.30 5.79
CA TYR A 30 37.26 2.87 5.78
C TYR A 30 37.44 2.41 4.33
N ALA A 31 38.67 2.12 3.93
CA ALA A 31 38.97 1.67 2.58
C ALA A 31 38.45 0.23 2.36
N LEU A 32 37.54 0.04 1.41
CA LEU A 32 37.07 -1.30 1.02
C LEU A 32 37.94 -1.89 -0.10
N PRO A 33 38.07 -3.22 -0.18
CA PRO A 33 38.85 -3.87 -1.24
C PRO A 33 38.28 -3.56 -2.61
N ARG A 34 39.13 -3.11 -3.53
CA ARG A 34 38.79 -3.07 -4.95
C ARG A 34 38.73 -4.51 -5.47
N ALA A 35 37.55 -5.12 -5.52
CA ALA A 35 37.38 -6.42 -6.17
C ALA A 35 37.48 -6.25 -7.70
N SER A 36 38.69 -6.15 -8.24
CA SER A 36 38.91 -6.25 -9.69
C SER A 36 38.81 -7.71 -10.12
N GLY A 37 37.58 -8.19 -10.26
CA GLY A 37 37.25 -9.35 -11.08
C GLY A 37 36.98 -8.88 -12.52
N THR A 38 37.62 -9.56 -13.48
CA THR A 38 37.45 -9.46 -14.95
C THR A 38 36.39 -8.46 -15.47
N SER A 39 36.89 -7.42 -16.15
CA SER A 39 36.16 -6.48 -17.02
C SER A 39 35.08 -5.60 -16.36
N GLY A 40 35.48 -4.37 -16.02
CA GLY A 40 34.60 -3.18 -16.04
C GLY A 40 33.65 -2.93 -14.87
N SER A 41 33.42 -3.92 -13.99
CA SER A 41 32.45 -3.78 -12.88
C SER A 41 33.07 -3.11 -11.66
N GLN A 42 32.82 -1.82 -11.48
CA GLN A 42 33.15 -1.09 -10.26
C GLN A 42 31.93 -1.09 -9.33
N ALA A 43 32.07 -1.68 -8.14
CA ALA A 43 31.12 -1.53 -7.04
C ALA A 43 31.69 -0.55 -6.02
N THR A 44 31.12 0.65 -5.92
CA THR A 44 31.52 1.63 -4.90
C THR A 44 30.49 1.60 -3.79
N LEU A 45 30.94 1.41 -2.55
CA LEU A 45 30.14 1.53 -1.33
C LEU A 45 30.59 2.81 -0.63
N VAL A 46 29.74 3.83 -0.63
CA VAL A 46 29.99 5.10 0.05
C VAL A 46 29.24 5.10 1.38
N PHE A 47 29.97 5.19 2.48
CA PHE A 47 29.41 5.45 3.80
C PHE A 47 29.54 6.95 4.09
N ASN A 48 28.52 7.73 3.73
CA ASN A 48 28.43 9.09 4.24
C ASN A 48 27.97 8.98 5.68
N GLY A 49 28.75 9.52 6.61
CA GLY A 49 28.67 9.26 8.04
C GLY A 49 27.40 9.79 8.73
N ASN A 50 26.21 9.40 8.27
CA ASN A 50 25.07 8.92 9.05
C ASN A 50 23.83 8.51 8.20
N ASP A 51 23.76 8.77 6.88
CA ASP A 51 22.42 8.86 6.25
C ASP A 51 22.08 7.88 5.11
N TRP A 52 23.03 7.24 4.41
CA TRP A 52 22.71 6.28 3.34
C TRP A 52 23.93 5.47 2.85
N VAL A 53 23.67 4.31 2.23
CA VAL A 53 24.65 3.45 1.53
C VAL A 53 24.29 3.41 0.04
N GLU A 54 25.18 3.90 -0.82
CA GLU A 54 25.06 3.74 -2.28
C GLU A 54 25.69 2.42 -2.74
N VAL A 55 25.05 1.72 -3.67
CA VAL A 55 25.67 0.61 -4.41
C VAL A 55 25.50 0.90 -5.91
N SER A 56 26.58 1.33 -6.57
CA SER A 56 26.61 1.56 -8.03
C SER A 56 27.38 0.42 -8.72
N ASN A 57 26.86 -0.17 -9.80
CA ASN A 57 27.56 -1.16 -10.64
C ASN A 57 27.25 -0.89 -12.12
N ASN A 58 28.30 -0.76 -12.94
CA ASN A 58 28.22 -0.30 -14.34
C ASN A 58 28.27 -1.44 -15.39
N THR A 59 28.03 -2.71 -15.03
CA THR A 59 28.18 -3.84 -15.98
C THR A 59 27.05 -4.86 -15.92
N PHE A 60 25.82 -4.40 -16.11
CA PHE A 60 24.75 -5.24 -16.67
C PHE A 60 24.27 -4.56 -17.95
N ASN A 61 23.78 -5.33 -18.93
CA ASN A 61 23.33 -4.87 -20.25
C ASN A 61 22.05 -3.98 -20.19
N ALA A 62 21.79 -3.36 -19.03
CA ALA A 62 20.90 -2.25 -18.73
C ALA A 62 21.39 -1.62 -17.40
N PRO A 63 21.39 -0.27 -17.24
CA PRO A 63 21.86 0.37 -16.01
C PRO A 63 20.99 -0.07 -14.82
N VAL A 64 21.61 -0.68 -13.81
CA VAL A 64 20.99 -0.91 -12.50
C VAL A 64 21.35 0.28 -11.62
N THR A 65 20.52 1.33 -11.64
CA THR A 65 20.59 2.36 -10.61
C THR A 65 19.87 1.83 -9.38
N PHE A 66 20.61 1.51 -8.32
CA PHE A 66 19.99 1.18 -7.03
C PHE A 66 19.55 2.49 -6.35
N ASN A 67 18.39 3.01 -6.77
CA ASN A 67 17.75 4.19 -6.18
C ASN A 67 17.05 3.80 -4.88
N ALA A 68 17.78 3.26 -3.91
CA ALA A 68 17.24 3.06 -2.58
C ALA A 68 18.09 3.75 -1.53
N SER A 69 17.42 4.46 -0.62
CA SER A 69 18.06 5.10 0.53
C SER A 69 17.57 4.42 1.80
N VAL A 70 18.47 4.24 2.77
CA VAL A 70 18.14 3.77 4.12
C VAL A 70 18.66 4.79 5.11
N THR A 71 17.76 5.43 5.86
CA THR A 71 18.13 6.48 6.82
C THR A 71 18.68 5.88 8.12
N ALA A 72 19.39 6.68 8.92
CA ALA A 72 19.86 6.29 10.27
C ALA A 72 18.77 5.72 11.18
N THR A 73 17.52 6.15 10.95
CA THR A 73 16.35 5.74 11.72
C THR A 73 15.69 4.45 11.19
N GLY A 74 16.23 3.87 10.12
CA GLY A 74 15.77 2.62 9.52
C GLY A 74 14.61 2.74 8.53
N HIS A 75 14.37 3.93 7.96
CA HIS A 75 13.40 4.12 6.89
C HIS A 75 14.04 3.82 5.54
N MET A 76 13.34 3.07 4.68
CA MET A 76 13.81 2.70 3.35
C MET A 76 12.94 3.36 2.29
N GLY A 77 13.54 4.13 1.38
CA GLY A 77 12.88 4.64 0.18
C GLY A 77 13.38 3.91 -1.06
N ILE A 78 12.51 3.54 -1.99
CA ILE A 78 12.86 2.99 -3.31
C ILE A 78 12.30 3.91 -4.39
N GLY A 79 13.17 4.54 -5.18
CA GLY A 79 12.79 5.57 -6.16
C GLY A 79 12.38 6.90 -5.53
N THR A 80 12.59 7.06 -4.22
CA THR A 80 12.25 8.26 -3.44
C THR A 80 13.12 8.34 -2.18
N VAL A 81 13.16 9.53 -1.58
CA VAL A 81 13.52 9.68 -0.17
C VAL A 81 12.30 9.27 0.65
N PRO A 82 12.43 8.38 1.65
CA PRO A 82 11.27 7.89 2.39
C PRO A 82 10.68 8.98 3.28
N ASP A 83 9.36 9.09 3.26
CA ASP A 83 8.60 9.89 4.22
C ASP A 83 8.73 9.32 5.65
N ALA A 84 8.71 10.20 6.66
CA ALA A 84 8.89 9.82 8.06
C ALA A 84 7.75 8.95 8.63
N SER A 85 6.60 8.90 7.97
CA SER A 85 5.42 8.12 8.35
C SER A 85 5.51 6.67 7.89
N PHE A 86 6.36 6.36 6.90
CA PHE A 86 6.45 5.04 6.29
C PHE A 86 7.85 4.43 6.46
N ARG A 87 7.91 3.21 7.01
CA ARG A 87 9.17 2.47 7.15
C ARG A 87 9.73 2.01 5.80
N LEU A 88 8.84 1.71 4.85
CA LEU A 88 9.18 1.40 3.47
C LEU A 88 8.30 2.26 2.57
N ASP A 89 8.91 3.12 1.78
CA ASP A 89 8.25 4.02 0.84
C ASP A 89 8.76 3.72 -0.58
N VAL A 90 7.85 3.52 -1.53
CA VAL A 90 8.18 3.09 -2.88
C VAL A 90 7.47 3.97 -3.90
N ASN A 91 8.27 4.68 -4.68
CA ASN A 91 7.79 5.46 -5.81
C ASN A 91 7.70 4.57 -7.05
N GLY A 92 6.62 3.79 -7.14
CA GLY A 92 6.38 2.87 -8.26
C GLY A 92 5.51 1.67 -7.88
N LEU A 93 5.45 0.69 -8.79
CA LEU A 93 4.68 -0.54 -8.58
C LEU A 93 5.45 -1.53 -7.69
N ILE A 94 4.76 -2.11 -6.70
CA ILE A 94 5.27 -3.19 -5.87
C ILE A 94 4.68 -4.51 -6.37
N ARG A 95 5.55 -5.46 -6.78
CA ARG A 95 5.14 -6.82 -7.15
C ARG A 95 5.71 -7.82 -6.15
N THR A 96 4.84 -8.58 -5.50
CA THR A 96 5.21 -9.68 -4.61
C THR A 96 4.86 -11.02 -5.24
N THR A 97 5.69 -12.05 -5.04
CA THR A 97 5.34 -13.43 -5.43
C THR A 97 4.46 -14.11 -4.38
N GLY A 98 4.48 -13.60 -3.15
CA GLY A 98 3.62 -14.03 -2.04
C GLY A 98 2.71 -12.90 -1.53
N ALA A 99 2.12 -13.10 -0.36
CA ALA A 99 1.24 -12.13 0.28
C ALA A 99 2.00 -11.09 1.11
N VAL A 100 1.47 -9.86 1.17
CA VAL A 100 1.84 -8.86 2.18
C VAL A 100 1.01 -9.14 3.43
N ASN A 101 1.60 -9.82 4.42
CA ASN A 101 0.91 -10.20 5.65
C ASN A 101 0.96 -9.08 6.69
N THR A 102 -0.15 -8.90 7.42
CA THR A 102 -0.23 -8.02 8.59
C THR A 102 -0.48 -8.86 9.84
N SER A 103 0.28 -8.64 10.91
CA SER A 103 0.11 -9.34 12.18
C SER A 103 -1.30 -9.11 12.74
N SER A 104 -2.02 -10.19 13.05
CA SER A 104 -3.45 -10.12 13.41
C SER A 104 -3.85 -10.98 14.62
N ASP A 105 -2.87 -11.54 15.33
CA ASP A 105 -3.06 -12.34 16.55
C ASP A 105 -3.87 -11.57 17.61
N ARG A 106 -4.79 -12.26 18.28
CA ARG A 106 -5.66 -11.67 19.32
C ARG A 106 -4.85 -11.01 20.44
N ARG A 107 -3.67 -11.54 20.78
CA ARG A 107 -2.79 -11.00 21.84
C ARG A 107 -2.21 -9.63 21.50
N PHE A 108 -2.21 -9.24 20.23
CA PHE A 108 -1.72 -7.94 19.77
C PHE A 108 -2.83 -6.89 19.66
N LYS A 109 -4.06 -7.23 20.09
CA LYS A 109 -5.24 -6.37 19.95
C LYS A 109 -5.86 -6.11 21.32
N GLN A 110 -6.25 -4.86 21.54
CA GLN A 110 -7.02 -4.39 22.69
C GLN A 110 -8.28 -3.68 22.20
N ASP A 111 -9.27 -3.49 23.07
CA ASP A 111 -10.52 -2.78 22.77
C ASP A 111 -11.25 -3.29 21.51
N ILE A 112 -11.31 -4.61 21.36
CA ILE A 112 -11.90 -5.26 20.18
C ILE A 112 -13.42 -5.05 20.18
N GLN A 113 -13.92 -4.28 19.20
CA GLN A 113 -15.33 -4.05 18.97
C GLN A 113 -15.76 -4.60 17.60
N PRO A 114 -17.01 -5.10 17.45
CA PRO A 114 -17.57 -5.42 16.15
C PRO A 114 -17.63 -4.19 15.23
N ILE A 115 -17.46 -4.38 13.92
CA ILE A 115 -17.71 -3.32 12.93
C ILE A 115 -19.22 -3.26 12.70
N SER A 116 -19.87 -2.23 13.23
CA SER A 116 -21.31 -2.00 13.04
C SER A 116 -21.59 -0.98 11.94
N GLY A 117 -22.75 -1.09 11.30
CA GLY A 117 -23.20 -0.18 10.23
C GLY A 117 -22.30 -0.28 9.00
N ALA A 118 -21.76 -1.47 8.76
CA ALA A 118 -20.80 -1.70 7.71
C ALA A 118 -21.43 -1.52 6.32
N LEU A 119 -22.67 -1.96 6.14
CA LEU A 119 -23.42 -1.79 4.89
C LEU A 119 -23.64 -0.31 4.60
N GLU A 120 -24.11 0.47 5.57
CA GLU A 120 -24.30 1.92 5.41
C GLU A 120 -22.99 2.63 5.05
N LYS A 121 -21.91 2.31 5.76
CA LYS A 121 -20.58 2.87 5.48
C LYS A 121 -20.14 2.56 4.05
N VAL A 122 -20.24 1.30 3.62
CA VAL A 122 -19.86 0.90 2.25
C VAL A 122 -20.76 1.56 1.20
N SER A 123 -22.06 1.69 1.48
CA SER A 123 -23.01 2.37 0.58
C SER A 123 -22.71 3.87 0.38
N ARG A 124 -22.02 4.52 1.32
CA ARG A 124 -21.55 5.91 1.21
C ARG A 124 -20.25 6.05 0.44
N LEU A 125 -19.49 4.98 0.24
CA LEU A 125 -18.24 5.01 -0.52
C LEU A 125 -18.51 4.96 -2.02
N GLN A 126 -17.72 5.71 -2.78
CA GLN A 126 -17.80 5.73 -4.24
C GLN A 126 -16.53 5.17 -4.87
N GLY A 127 -16.66 4.02 -5.55
CA GLY A 127 -15.63 3.55 -6.46
C GLY A 127 -15.56 4.45 -7.70
N VAL A 128 -14.37 4.92 -8.03
CA VAL A 128 -14.13 5.82 -9.18
C VAL A 128 -13.12 5.20 -10.14
N SER A 129 -13.20 5.61 -11.40
CA SER A 129 -12.15 5.39 -12.38
C SER A 129 -11.48 6.72 -12.70
N TYR A 130 -10.16 6.74 -12.78
CA TYR A 130 -9.38 7.98 -12.90
C TYR A 130 -8.09 7.76 -13.68
N ASP A 131 -7.56 8.85 -14.23
CA ASP A 131 -6.21 8.94 -14.75
C ASP A 131 -5.37 9.79 -13.79
N TRP A 132 -4.10 9.43 -13.62
CA TRP A 132 -3.20 10.20 -12.80
C TRP A 132 -2.86 11.55 -13.44
N ASN A 133 -2.81 12.62 -12.65
CA ASN A 133 -2.37 13.93 -13.12
C ASN A 133 -0.83 14.00 -13.18
N ARG A 134 -0.26 13.33 -14.17
CA ARG A 134 1.20 13.21 -14.38
C ARG A 134 1.86 14.55 -14.71
N THR A 135 1.13 15.49 -15.32
CA THR A 135 1.63 16.82 -15.65
C THR A 135 1.81 17.70 -14.42
N ALA A 136 0.86 17.65 -13.47
CA ALA A 136 0.97 18.41 -12.23
C ALA A 136 1.92 17.77 -11.21
N PHE A 137 2.11 16.44 -11.29
CA PHE A 137 2.95 15.68 -10.36
C PHE A 137 3.94 14.77 -11.11
N PRO A 138 4.90 15.34 -11.85
CA PRO A 138 5.85 14.57 -12.66
C PRO A 138 6.75 13.65 -11.82
N ASP A 139 7.08 14.04 -10.59
CA ASP A 139 8.03 13.32 -9.72
C ASP A 139 7.42 12.09 -9.00
N LYS A 140 6.09 11.92 -9.06
CA LYS A 140 5.37 10.82 -8.39
C LYS A 140 5.34 9.52 -9.20
N ASN A 141 5.99 9.48 -10.37
CA ASN A 141 6.10 8.32 -11.27
C ASN A 141 4.80 7.52 -11.46
N PHE A 142 3.66 8.22 -11.54
CA PHE A 142 2.37 7.57 -11.71
C PHE A 142 2.29 6.82 -13.05
N ALA A 143 1.66 5.65 -13.01
CA ALA A 143 1.46 4.81 -14.18
C ALA A 143 0.59 5.50 -15.25
N ASP A 144 0.93 5.31 -16.52
CA ASP A 144 0.22 5.86 -17.66
C ASP A 144 -0.94 4.96 -18.12
N GLN A 145 -1.77 4.57 -17.17
CA GLN A 145 -2.92 3.70 -17.41
C GLN A 145 -4.07 4.12 -16.52
N ARG A 146 -5.28 4.04 -17.06
CA ARG A 146 -6.53 4.26 -16.32
C ARG A 146 -6.59 3.32 -15.12
N GLN A 147 -6.88 3.87 -13.95
CA GLN A 147 -6.99 3.14 -12.69
C GLN A 147 -8.42 3.09 -12.19
N ILE A 148 -8.67 2.17 -11.24
CA ILE A 148 -9.90 2.09 -10.44
C ILE A 148 -9.49 2.17 -8.97
N GLY A 149 -10.23 2.93 -8.18
CA GLY A 149 -9.96 3.07 -6.76
C GLY A 149 -10.94 4.01 -6.08
N PHE A 150 -10.48 4.66 -5.01
CA PHE A 150 -11.24 5.63 -4.23
C PHE A 150 -10.56 7.00 -4.22
N ILE A 151 -11.37 8.04 -3.97
CA ILE A 151 -10.86 9.34 -3.55
C ILE A 151 -10.61 9.27 -2.03
N ALA A 152 -9.35 9.43 -1.63
CA ALA A 152 -8.95 9.23 -0.22
C ALA A 152 -9.66 10.19 0.76
N ARG A 153 -10.04 11.39 0.33
CA ARG A 153 -10.80 12.34 1.16
C ARG A 153 -12.20 11.84 1.47
N ASP A 154 -12.90 11.33 0.47
CA ASP A 154 -14.24 10.76 0.61
C ASP A 154 -14.21 9.52 1.53
N VAL A 155 -13.17 8.68 1.39
CA VAL A 155 -12.95 7.55 2.32
C VAL A 155 -12.73 8.04 3.75
N LYS A 156 -11.93 9.10 3.95
CA LYS A 156 -11.61 9.65 5.28
C LYS A 156 -12.85 10.14 6.03
N GLU A 157 -13.87 10.62 5.32
CA GLU A 157 -15.14 11.06 5.94
C GLU A 157 -16.01 9.92 6.47
N VAL A 158 -15.82 8.69 5.96
CA VAL A 158 -16.64 7.52 6.30
C VAL A 158 -15.87 6.52 7.15
N LEU A 159 -14.62 6.24 6.79
CA LEU A 159 -13.71 5.27 7.38
C LEU A 159 -12.32 5.92 7.56
N PRO A 160 -12.18 6.89 8.49
CA PRO A 160 -10.91 7.59 8.70
C PRO A 160 -9.76 6.64 9.06
N GLU A 161 -10.05 5.49 9.65
CA GLU A 161 -9.06 4.48 10.07
C GLU A 161 -8.36 3.81 8.88
N LEU A 162 -8.91 3.94 7.68
CA LEU A 162 -8.33 3.38 6.44
C LEU A 162 -7.42 4.36 5.71
N VAL A 163 -7.31 5.62 6.17
CA VAL A 163 -6.61 6.67 5.47
C VAL A 163 -5.41 7.15 6.27
N THR A 164 -4.24 7.13 5.64
CA THR A 164 -3.00 7.67 6.20
C THR A 164 -2.65 8.96 5.49
N GLN A 165 -1.99 9.88 6.19
CA GLN A 165 -1.51 11.15 5.65
C GLN A 165 0.02 11.19 5.76
N ASP A 166 0.71 11.56 4.70
CA ASP A 166 2.17 11.78 4.69
C ASP A 166 2.54 13.18 5.22
N ASP A 167 3.84 13.47 5.35
CA ASP A 167 4.33 14.75 5.86
C ASP A 167 4.00 15.95 4.96
N GLN A 168 3.74 15.70 3.67
CA GLN A 168 3.33 16.69 2.68
C GLN A 168 1.81 16.91 2.66
N GLY A 169 1.06 16.09 3.39
CA GLY A 169 -0.40 16.15 3.47
C GLY A 169 -1.14 15.40 2.37
N TYR A 170 -0.47 14.57 1.58
CA TYR A 170 -1.14 13.64 0.66
C TYR A 170 -1.73 12.47 1.43
N LEU A 171 -2.87 11.99 0.95
CA LEU A 171 -3.63 10.91 1.58
C LEU A 171 -3.48 9.62 0.79
N SER A 172 -3.31 8.51 1.50
CA SER A 172 -3.27 7.15 0.94
C SER A 172 -4.29 6.25 1.64
N VAL A 173 -4.78 5.22 0.93
CA VAL A 173 -5.83 4.31 1.41
C VAL A 173 -5.28 2.91 1.63
N ALA A 174 -5.52 2.34 2.82
CA ALA A 174 -5.21 0.96 3.15
C ALA A 174 -6.28 0.01 2.58
N TYR A 175 -6.19 -0.30 1.29
CA TYR A 175 -7.18 -1.12 0.58
C TYR A 175 -7.43 -2.50 1.22
N SER A 176 -6.39 -3.18 1.73
CA SER A 176 -6.56 -4.49 2.40
C SER A 176 -7.46 -4.42 3.63
N SER A 177 -7.44 -3.30 4.35
CA SER A 177 -8.25 -3.06 5.54
C SER A 177 -9.72 -2.76 5.23
N THR A 178 -10.09 -2.59 3.95
CA THR A 178 -11.51 -2.52 3.53
C THR A 178 -12.20 -3.88 3.61
N VAL A 179 -11.45 -4.99 3.49
CA VAL A 179 -12.02 -6.35 3.39
C VAL A 179 -12.86 -6.73 4.63
N PRO A 180 -12.42 -6.52 5.88
CA PRO A 180 -13.25 -6.78 7.06
C PRO A 180 -14.56 -5.97 7.07
N VAL A 181 -14.54 -4.72 6.60
CA VAL A 181 -15.75 -3.89 6.50
C VAL A 181 -16.71 -4.49 5.47
N LEU A 182 -16.21 -4.90 4.31
CA LEU A 182 -17.02 -5.57 3.29
C LEU A 182 -17.63 -6.89 3.79
N VAL A 183 -16.90 -7.66 4.61
CA VAL A 183 -17.41 -8.90 5.21
C VAL A 183 -18.61 -8.62 6.11
N GLU A 184 -18.52 -7.62 6.99
CA GLU A 184 -19.66 -7.26 7.85
C GLU A 184 -20.82 -6.65 7.03
N ALA A 185 -20.54 -5.86 6.00
CA ALA A 185 -21.58 -5.33 5.10
C ALA A 185 -22.36 -6.46 4.40
N VAL A 186 -21.69 -7.51 3.96
CA VAL A 186 -22.35 -8.69 3.35
C VAL A 186 -23.19 -9.46 4.37
N LYS A 187 -22.75 -9.54 5.63
CA LYS A 187 -23.53 -10.17 6.71
C LYS A 187 -24.78 -9.36 7.05
N GLU A 188 -24.64 -8.04 7.17
CA GLU A 188 -25.77 -7.12 7.37
C GLU A 188 -26.77 -7.23 6.21
N LEU A 189 -26.29 -7.16 4.97
CA LEU A 189 -27.13 -7.31 3.76
C LEU A 189 -27.84 -8.67 3.71
N LYS A 190 -27.18 -9.75 4.15
CA LYS A 190 -27.81 -11.07 4.24
C LYS A 190 -28.93 -11.10 5.28
N GLY A 191 -28.75 -10.39 6.40
CA GLY A 191 -29.76 -10.20 7.44
C GLY A 191 -31.01 -9.52 6.89
N GLU A 192 -30.84 -8.33 6.31
CA GLU A 192 -31.94 -7.55 5.72
C GLU A 192 -32.69 -8.35 4.63
N ASN A 193 -31.97 -9.08 3.78
CA ASN A 193 -32.59 -9.94 2.77
C ASN A 193 -33.41 -11.09 3.38
N ALA A 194 -33.01 -11.62 4.52
CA ALA A 194 -33.78 -12.67 5.20
C ALA A 194 -35.07 -12.10 5.80
N GLU A 195 -34.99 -10.93 6.41
CA GLU A 195 -36.15 -10.20 6.95
C GLU A 195 -37.16 -9.88 5.85
N ILE A 196 -36.72 -9.27 4.75
CA ILE A 196 -37.55 -8.94 3.59
C ILE A 196 -38.23 -10.20 3.00
N LYS A 197 -37.54 -11.34 2.97
CA LYS A 197 -38.12 -12.60 2.47
C LYS A 197 -39.21 -13.14 3.39
N ASN A 198 -39.02 -13.03 4.70
CA ASN A 198 -40.00 -13.45 5.69
C ASN A 198 -41.26 -12.59 5.61
N GLU A 199 -41.10 -11.26 5.56
CA GLU A 199 -42.22 -10.33 5.38
C GLU A 199 -42.99 -10.61 4.08
N ASN A 200 -42.27 -10.82 2.97
CA ASN A 200 -42.90 -11.19 1.70
C ASN A 200 -43.69 -12.50 1.79
N ALA A 201 -43.19 -13.52 2.51
CA ALA A 201 -43.90 -14.78 2.70
C ALA A 201 -45.18 -14.61 3.53
N GLU A 202 -45.11 -13.79 4.59
CA GLU A 202 -46.26 -13.47 5.43
C GLU A 202 -47.33 -12.70 4.65
N LEU A 203 -46.92 -11.66 3.90
CA LEU A 203 -47.81 -10.87 3.06
C LEU A 203 -48.49 -11.74 1.99
N LYS A 204 -47.76 -12.63 1.32
CA LYS A 204 -48.34 -13.60 0.37
C LYS A 204 -49.37 -14.51 1.03
N SER A 205 -49.07 -14.99 2.24
CA SER A 205 -50.00 -15.84 2.99
C SER A 205 -51.27 -15.08 3.39
N ARG A 206 -51.15 -13.80 3.75
CA ARG A 206 -52.29 -12.93 4.07
C ARG A 206 -53.14 -12.63 2.84
N LEU A 207 -52.52 -12.35 1.70
CA LEU A 207 -53.20 -12.13 0.43
C LEU A 207 -54.04 -13.36 0.03
N GLN A 208 -53.45 -14.56 0.07
CA GLN A 208 -54.18 -15.80 -0.23
C GLN A 208 -55.39 -16.03 0.69
N ARG A 209 -55.27 -15.68 1.98
CA ARG A 209 -56.40 -15.77 2.92
C ARG A 209 -57.51 -14.78 2.55
N LEU A 210 -57.15 -13.54 2.22
CA LEU A 210 -58.10 -12.52 1.81
C LEU A 210 -58.80 -12.87 0.49
N GLU A 211 -58.06 -13.35 -0.51
CA GLU A 211 -58.61 -13.82 -1.79
C GLU A 211 -59.65 -14.92 -1.56
N LYS A 212 -59.34 -15.92 -0.73
CA LYS A 212 -60.30 -16.97 -0.36
C LYS A 212 -61.53 -16.44 0.36
N MET A 213 -61.37 -15.43 1.22
CA MET A 213 -62.52 -14.81 1.92
C MET A 213 -63.42 -14.03 0.96
N VAL A 214 -62.84 -13.32 -0.02
CA VAL A 214 -63.61 -12.59 -1.03
C VAL A 214 -64.37 -13.57 -1.92
N GLU A 215 -63.72 -14.64 -2.38
CA GLU A 215 -64.36 -15.72 -3.16
C GLU A 215 -65.55 -16.32 -2.39
N ALA A 216 -65.36 -16.63 -1.10
CA ALA A 216 -66.40 -17.18 -0.24
C ALA A 216 -67.56 -16.20 0.04
N GLN A 217 -67.33 -14.89 -0.07
CA GLN A 217 -68.38 -13.87 0.09
C GLN A 217 -69.18 -13.61 -1.19
N ASN A 218 -68.75 -14.12 -2.35
CA ASN A 218 -69.40 -13.89 -3.64
C ASN A 218 -70.11 -15.11 -4.29
N PRO A 219 -70.79 -16.02 -3.55
CA PRO A 219 -71.39 -17.23 -4.11
C PRO A 219 -72.65 -16.99 -4.98
N ARG A 220 -73.07 -15.74 -5.20
CA ARG A 220 -74.35 -15.41 -5.88
C ARG A 220 -74.21 -15.09 -7.39
N LEU A 221 -73.00 -14.97 -7.93
CA LEU A 221 -72.79 -14.70 -9.36
C LEU A 221 -72.65 -15.97 -10.22
N SER A 222 -72.33 -17.13 -9.63
CA SER A 222 -72.14 -18.40 -10.36
C SER A 222 -73.37 -19.32 -10.36
N ALA A 223 -74.49 -18.90 -9.76
CA ALA A 223 -75.70 -19.69 -9.64
C ALA A 223 -76.89 -19.11 -10.43
N SER A 224 -76.65 -18.13 -11.31
CA SER A 224 -77.67 -17.41 -12.08
C SER A 224 -77.49 -17.45 -13.60
N GLU A 225 -76.71 -18.39 -14.13
CA GLU A 225 -76.72 -18.78 -15.56
C GLU A 225 -77.28 -20.20 -15.69
#